data_AF-A0A0M0BQL2-F1
#
_entry.id   AF-A0A0M0BQL2-F1
#
_cell.length_a   1.000
_cell.length_b   1.000
_cell.length_c   1.000
_cell.angle_alpha   90.00
_cell.angle_beta   90.00
_cell.angle_gamma   90.00
#
_symmetry.space_group_name_H-M   'P 1'
#
loop_
_entity.id
_entity.type
_entity.pdbx_description
1 polymer ?
#
loop_
_entity_poly.entity_id
_entity_poly.type
_entity_poly.pdbx_seq_one_letter_code
_entity_poly.pdbx_strand_id
1 'polypeptide(L)'
;MDDFDWTMTRLLPQDARTTFKELGDAVGHTGLGAKKRVAKLLEHGVLQLTALVNTEALGFGLAMILLEMGSAAAMRKTIERYRDCPRIINFFTTLGGYNLIALVMAEDQGTLENEAMDQCGLRSGEGIRRSEVYAIGTLSQASFLPLCLSTLNVVGDVTPCGVECQSCPSFQVQKCVGCPSTSCCKGPLG
;
A
#
# COMPACT_ATOMS: atom_id res chain seq x y z
N MET A 1 -26.85 4.94 -7.69
CA MET A 1 -26.86 4.02 -6.54
C MET A 1 -28.21 4.12 -5.87
N ASP A 2 -28.87 3.00 -5.64
CA ASP A 2 -30.12 2.92 -4.86
C ASP A 2 -29.86 2.30 -3.47
N ASP A 3 -30.90 2.17 -2.65
CA ASP A 3 -30.79 1.63 -1.28
C ASP A 3 -30.24 0.20 -1.24
N PHE A 4 -30.49 -0.55 -2.31
CA PHE A 4 -29.92 -1.88 -2.52
C PHE A 4 -28.40 -1.80 -2.65
N ASP A 5 -27.91 -0.92 -3.53
CA ASP A 5 -26.48 -0.66 -3.70
C ASP A 5 -25.81 -0.22 -2.40
N TRP A 6 -26.44 0.67 -1.63
CA TRP A 6 -25.96 1.11 -0.31
C TRP A 6 -25.93 0.00 0.75
N THR A 7 -26.82 -0.98 0.67
CA THR A 7 -26.82 -2.10 1.60
C THR A 7 -25.61 -3.01 1.34
N MET A 8 -25.28 -3.27 0.07
CA MET A 8 -24.10 -4.06 -0.28
C MET A 8 -22.80 -3.37 0.15
N THR A 9 -22.70 -2.04 0.05
CA THR A 9 -21.51 -1.30 0.52
C THR A 9 -21.36 -1.30 2.05
N ARG A 10 -22.36 -1.77 2.80
CA ARG A 10 -22.28 -1.97 4.25
C ARG A 10 -21.98 -3.42 4.63
N LEU A 11 -22.58 -4.39 3.94
CA LEU A 11 -22.43 -5.81 4.25
C LEU A 11 -21.09 -6.37 3.78
N LEU A 12 -20.69 -6.07 2.54
CA LEU A 12 -19.48 -6.66 1.96
C LEU A 12 -18.18 -6.25 2.65
N PRO A 13 -18.01 -5.01 3.16
CA PRO A 13 -16.82 -4.68 3.96
C PRO A 13 -16.73 -5.42 5.30
N GLN A 14 -17.84 -5.97 5.82
CA GLN A 14 -17.85 -6.75 7.06
C GLN A 14 -17.47 -8.21 6.79
N ASP A 15 -18.06 -8.83 5.76
CA ASP A 15 -17.65 -10.14 5.26
C ASP A 15 -17.84 -10.24 3.75
N ALA A 16 -16.72 -10.12 3.02
CA ALA A 16 -16.70 -10.24 1.57
C ALA A 16 -17.06 -11.67 1.07
N ARG A 17 -17.11 -12.67 1.96
CA ARG A 17 -17.52 -14.04 1.64
C ARG A 17 -19.04 -14.24 1.69
N THR A 18 -19.80 -13.23 2.11
CA THR A 18 -21.26 -13.27 2.10
C THR A 18 -21.76 -13.67 0.71
N THR A 19 -22.58 -14.71 0.63
CA THR A 19 -23.03 -15.26 -0.65
C THR A 19 -24.03 -14.33 -1.33
N PHE A 20 -24.13 -14.39 -2.66
CA PHE A 20 -25.14 -13.62 -3.38
C PHE A 20 -26.58 -13.95 -2.96
N LYS A 21 -26.82 -15.17 -2.46
CA LYS A 21 -28.11 -15.57 -1.91
C LYS A 21 -28.42 -14.77 -0.64
N GLU A 22 -27.52 -14.78 0.34
CA GLU A 22 -27.67 -14.02 1.58
C GLU A 22 -27.79 -12.52 1.31
N LEU A 23 -27.00 -12.00 0.37
CA LEU A 23 -27.11 -10.61 -0.06
C LEU A 23 -28.45 -10.28 -0.71
N GLY A 24 -29.07 -11.21 -1.45
CA GLY A 24 -30.40 -11.02 -2.02
C GLY A 24 -31.49 -11.07 -0.96
N ASP A 25 -31.39 -12.04 -0.05
CA ASP A 25 -32.35 -12.24 1.06
C ASP A 25 -32.38 -11.02 1.98
N ALA A 26 -31.22 -10.38 2.25
CA ALA A 26 -31.09 -9.21 3.13
C ALA A 26 -31.86 -7.94 2.68
N VAL A 27 -32.30 -7.90 1.41
CA VAL A 27 -32.82 -6.71 0.72
C VAL A 27 -34.05 -7.03 -0.12
N GLY A 28 -34.59 -8.25 -0.03
CA GLY A 28 -35.81 -8.65 -0.73
C GLY A 28 -35.64 -8.88 -2.24
N HIS A 29 -34.47 -9.32 -2.69
CA HIS A 29 -34.20 -9.62 -4.10
C HIS A 29 -33.66 -11.04 -4.31
N THR A 30 -33.65 -11.48 -5.57
CA THR A 30 -33.02 -12.75 -5.94
C THR A 30 -31.51 -12.66 -5.87
N GLY A 31 -30.84 -13.77 -5.57
CA GLY A 31 -29.38 -13.82 -5.57
C GLY A 31 -28.74 -13.50 -6.94
N LEU A 32 -29.44 -13.76 -8.05
CA LEU A 32 -29.00 -13.33 -9.37
C LEU A 32 -29.06 -11.79 -9.54
N GLY A 33 -30.08 -11.15 -8.96
CA GLY A 33 -30.18 -9.70 -8.90
C GLY A 33 -29.03 -9.09 -8.10
N ALA A 34 -28.73 -9.64 -6.92
CA ALA A 34 -27.59 -9.24 -6.09
C ALA A 34 -26.26 -9.39 -6.83
N LYS A 35 -26.02 -10.55 -7.47
CA LYS A 35 -24.81 -10.78 -8.28
C LYS A 35 -24.60 -9.72 -9.34
N LYS A 36 -25.64 -9.38 -10.12
CA LYS A 36 -25.56 -8.36 -11.18
C LYS A 36 -25.20 -6.98 -10.63
N ARG A 37 -25.68 -6.66 -9.44
CA ARG A 37 -25.46 -5.36 -8.81
C ARG A 37 -24.08 -5.26 -8.17
N VAL A 38 -23.64 -6.30 -7.46
CA VAL A 38 -22.24 -6.39 -6.98
C VAL A 38 -21.28 -6.24 -8.15
N ALA A 39 -21.52 -6.94 -9.27
CA ALA A 39 -20.69 -6.81 -10.46
C ALA A 39 -20.59 -5.36 -10.97
N LYS A 40 -21.71 -4.61 -11.01
CA LYS A 40 -21.69 -3.18 -11.37
C LYS A 40 -20.92 -2.31 -10.37
N LEU A 41 -21.04 -2.59 -9.07
CA LEU A 41 -20.30 -1.84 -8.05
C LEU A 41 -18.78 -2.08 -8.16
N LEU A 42 -18.37 -3.31 -8.48
CA LEU A 42 -16.97 -3.64 -8.76
C LEU A 42 -16.48 -2.98 -10.05
N GLU A 43 -17.26 -3.09 -11.14
CA GLU A 43 -16.94 -2.50 -12.44
C GLU A 43 -16.80 -0.97 -12.38
N HIS A 44 -17.66 -0.30 -11.60
CA HIS A 44 -17.59 1.14 -11.38
C HIS A 44 -16.58 1.57 -10.30
N GLY A 45 -15.85 0.63 -9.70
CA GLY A 45 -14.85 0.92 -8.66
C GLY A 45 -15.43 1.43 -7.34
N VAL A 46 -16.72 1.24 -7.10
CA VAL A 46 -17.36 1.57 -5.81
C VAL A 46 -16.97 0.56 -4.74
N LEU A 47 -16.72 -0.69 -5.15
CA LEU A 47 -16.21 -1.74 -4.29
C LEU A 47 -14.95 -2.35 -4.90
N GLN A 48 -14.04 -2.77 -4.03
CA GLN A 48 -12.94 -3.67 -4.34
C GLN A 48 -12.90 -4.75 -3.26
N LEU A 49 -12.90 -6.01 -3.67
CA LEU A 49 -12.76 -7.13 -2.74
C LEU A 49 -11.29 -7.56 -2.73
N THR A 50 -10.64 -7.46 -1.58
CA THR A 50 -9.26 -7.87 -1.37
C THR A 50 -9.10 -8.50 0.00
N ALA A 51 -8.10 -9.37 0.14
CA ALA A 51 -7.63 -9.75 1.46
C ALA A 51 -6.84 -8.59 2.08
N LEU A 52 -7.00 -8.40 3.39
CA LEU A 52 -6.17 -7.50 4.19
C LEU A 52 -5.16 -8.33 4.97
N VAL A 53 -3.96 -7.80 5.14
CA VAL A 53 -2.86 -8.47 5.83
C VAL A 53 -2.66 -7.81 7.19
N ASN A 54 -2.57 -8.62 8.25
CA ASN A 54 -2.22 -8.13 9.58
C ASN A 54 -0.71 -7.87 9.65
N THR A 55 -0.30 -6.60 9.52
CA THR A 55 1.12 -6.23 9.50
C THR A 55 1.80 -6.38 10.86
N GLU A 56 1.06 -6.19 11.96
CA GLU A 56 1.57 -6.38 13.32
C GLU A 56 1.90 -7.86 13.59
N ALA A 57 1.02 -8.77 13.16
CA ALA A 57 1.26 -10.22 13.28
C ALA A 57 2.46 -10.70 12.46
N LEU A 58 2.82 -9.98 11.39
CA LEU A 58 4.03 -10.23 10.59
C LEU A 58 5.28 -9.53 11.15
N GLY A 59 5.15 -8.71 12.19
CA GLY A 59 6.25 -7.94 12.78
C GLY A 59 6.69 -6.76 11.91
N PHE A 60 5.88 -6.32 10.95
CA PHE A 60 6.24 -5.23 10.05
C PHE A 60 6.09 -3.87 10.75
N GLY A 61 7.12 -3.04 10.61
CA GLY A 61 7.09 -1.66 11.06
C GLY A 61 6.35 -0.77 10.05
N LEU A 62 5.68 0.28 10.54
CA LEU A 62 5.00 1.27 9.72
C LEU A 62 5.58 2.65 9.94
N ALA A 63 5.58 3.49 8.90
CA ALA A 63 5.91 4.90 9.05
C ALA A 63 5.06 5.78 8.14
N MET A 64 4.85 7.02 8.57
CA MET A 64 4.35 8.10 7.73
C MET A 64 5.53 8.97 7.28
N ILE A 65 5.68 9.12 5.97
CA ILE A 65 6.67 10.01 5.37
C ILE A 65 5.93 11.22 4.79
N LEU A 66 6.14 12.38 5.41
CA LEU A 66 5.54 13.64 5.01
C LEU A 66 6.53 14.38 4.10
N LEU A 67 6.08 14.82 2.93
CA LEU A 67 6.90 15.42 1.89
C LEU A 67 6.33 16.77 1.45
N GLU A 68 7.19 17.79 1.42
CA GLU A 68 6.90 19.05 0.76
C GLU A 68 7.47 18.99 -0.66
N MET A 69 6.60 18.76 -1.65
CA MET A 69 6.97 18.73 -3.05
C MET A 69 7.04 20.15 -3.62
N GLY A 70 8.13 20.47 -4.32
CA GLY A 70 8.36 21.79 -4.88
C GLY A 70 7.52 22.13 -6.11
N SER A 71 6.91 21.13 -6.75
CA SER A 71 5.95 21.32 -7.84
C SER A 71 5.00 20.12 -7.98
N ALA A 72 3.84 20.34 -8.61
CA ALA A 72 2.92 19.27 -8.94
C ALA A 72 3.53 18.25 -9.93
N ALA A 73 4.44 18.69 -10.81
CA ALA A 73 5.15 17.80 -11.73
C ALA A 73 6.09 16.86 -10.98
N ALA A 74 6.87 17.38 -10.02
CA ALA A 74 7.73 16.57 -9.16
C ALA A 74 6.91 15.57 -8.32
N MET A 75 5.79 16.02 -7.74
CA MET A 75 4.86 15.15 -7.01
C MET A 75 4.37 13.97 -7.86
N ARG A 76 3.88 14.23 -9.09
CA ARG A 76 3.42 13.16 -9.99
C ARG A 76 4.55 12.19 -10.35
N LYS A 77 5.75 12.70 -10.63
CA LYS A 77 6.94 11.88 -10.93
C LYS A 77 7.30 10.97 -9.76
N THR A 78 7.24 11.48 -8.53
CA THR A 78 7.47 10.69 -7.31
C THR A 78 6.42 9.61 -7.14
N ILE A 79 5.13 9.94 -7.24
CA ILE A 79 4.05 8.95 -7.12
C ILE A 79 4.21 7.84 -8.16
N GLU A 80 4.47 8.20 -9.42
CA GLU A 80 4.62 7.22 -10.50
C GLU A 80 5.84 6.32 -10.29
N ARG A 81 6.99 6.87 -9.87
CA ARG A 81 8.22 6.11 -9.59
C ARG A 81 8.01 5.00 -8.56
N TYR A 82 7.15 5.25 -7.56
CA TYR A 82 6.92 4.29 -6.47
C TYR A 82 5.55 3.61 -6.53
N ARG A 83 4.81 3.76 -7.63
CA ARG A 83 3.47 3.19 -7.82
C ARG A 83 3.43 1.68 -7.54
N ASP A 84 4.48 0.98 -7.98
CA ASP A 84 4.62 -0.47 -7.91
C ASP A 84 5.53 -0.91 -6.75
N CYS A 85 5.91 0.02 -5.86
CA CYS A 85 6.75 -0.30 -4.71
C CYS A 85 5.95 -1.11 -3.67
N PRO A 86 6.36 -2.34 -3.32
CA PRO A 86 5.61 -3.20 -2.40
C PRO A 86 5.56 -2.64 -0.97
N ARG A 87 6.48 -1.74 -0.61
CA ARG A 87 6.57 -1.11 0.72
C ARG A 87 5.72 0.15 0.86
N ILE A 88 5.17 0.69 -0.22
CA ILE A 88 4.23 1.81 -0.15
C ILE A 88 2.82 1.26 -0.07
N ILE A 89 2.15 1.53 1.05
CA ILE A 89 0.75 1.16 1.24
C ILE A 89 -0.14 2.15 0.51
N ASN A 90 0.10 3.46 0.69
CA ASN A 90 -0.68 4.51 0.06
C ASN A 90 0.07 5.84 -0.02
N PHE A 91 -0.32 6.67 -0.99
CA PHE A 91 -0.03 8.10 -1.04
C PHE A 91 -1.28 8.94 -0.76
N PHE A 92 -1.10 10.07 -0.08
CA PHE A 92 -2.13 11.05 0.19
C PHE A 92 -1.64 12.42 -0.25
N THR A 93 -2.37 13.09 -1.13
CA THR A 93 -2.15 14.52 -1.40
C THR A 93 -2.86 15.32 -0.32
N THR A 94 -2.22 16.38 0.18
CA THR A 94 -2.79 17.22 1.23
C THR A 94 -2.81 18.68 0.83
N LEU A 95 -3.65 19.46 1.51
CA LEU A 95 -3.76 20.91 1.35
C LEU A 95 -2.81 21.70 2.26
N GLY A 96 -1.98 21.01 3.07
CA GLY A 96 -1.04 21.62 4.01
C GLY A 96 0.36 21.84 3.42
N GLY A 97 1.31 22.24 4.27
CA GLY A 97 2.72 22.43 3.87
C GLY A 97 3.36 21.13 3.34
N TYR A 98 3.06 20.00 3.98
CA TYR A 98 3.39 18.67 3.47
C TYR A 98 2.35 18.19 2.47
N ASN A 99 2.47 18.66 1.23
CA ASN A 99 1.49 18.43 0.17
C ASN A 99 1.45 16.99 -0.38
N LEU A 100 2.34 16.09 0.06
CA LEU A 100 2.31 14.66 -0.19
C LEU A 100 2.68 13.87 1.08
N ILE A 101 1.93 12.82 1.39
CA ILE A 101 2.22 11.90 2.50
C ILE A 101 2.24 10.47 1.95
N ALA A 102 3.21 9.67 2.36
CA ALA A 102 3.23 8.23 2.11
C ALA A 102 3.05 7.46 3.42
N LEU A 103 2.15 6.47 3.41
CA LEU A 103 2.13 5.42 4.41
C LEU A 103 2.98 4.27 3.88
N VAL A 104 4.03 3.93 4.60
CA VAL A 104 4.97 2.86 4.22
C VAL A 104 5.04 1.78 5.28
N MET A 105 5.43 0.60 4.85
CA MET A 105 5.77 -0.53 5.71
C MET A 105 7.21 -1.00 5.45
N ALA A 106 7.78 -1.69 6.43
CA ALA A 106 9.02 -2.43 6.27
C ALA A 106 9.01 -3.68 7.14
N GLU A 107 9.75 -4.69 6.69
CA GLU A 107 9.79 -6.02 7.28
C GLU A 107 10.51 -6.05 8.63
N ASP A 108 11.39 -5.08 8.86
CA ASP A 108 12.12 -4.88 10.09
C ASP A 108 12.49 -3.40 10.29
N GLN A 109 12.97 -3.08 11.48
CA GLN A 109 13.36 -1.72 11.88
C GLN A 109 14.50 -1.14 11.02
N GLY A 110 15.50 -1.96 10.69
CA GLY A 110 16.62 -1.52 9.86
C GLY A 110 16.13 -1.14 8.46
N THR A 111 15.32 -1.99 7.85
CA THR A 111 14.69 -1.73 6.56
C THR A 111 13.83 -0.47 6.62
N LEU A 112 13.05 -0.24 7.68
CA LEU A 112 12.25 0.98 7.86
C LEU A 112 13.11 2.26 7.88
N GLU A 113 14.24 2.22 8.59
CA GLU A 113 15.20 3.33 8.62
C GLU A 113 15.79 3.61 7.22
N ASN A 114 16.10 2.57 6.46
CA ASN A 114 16.64 2.70 5.11
C ASN A 114 15.61 3.23 4.11
N GLU A 115 14.35 2.80 4.19
CA GLU A 115 13.24 3.35 3.39
C GLU A 115 13.01 4.85 3.66
N ALA A 116 13.45 5.34 4.81
CA ALA A 116 13.45 6.77 5.10
C ALA A 116 14.71 7.50 4.63
N MET A 117 15.89 6.87 4.69
CA MET A 117 17.17 7.61 4.62
C MET A 117 18.02 7.33 3.37
N ASP A 118 17.84 6.20 2.70
CA ASP A 118 18.79 5.72 1.68
C ASP A 118 18.27 5.84 0.24
N GLN A 119 18.92 5.16 -0.70
CA GLN A 119 18.71 5.30 -2.16
C GLN A 119 17.28 4.95 -2.62
N CYS A 120 16.66 3.96 -2.00
CA CYS A 120 15.25 3.62 -2.24
C CYS A 120 14.29 4.51 -1.47
N GLY A 121 14.78 5.36 -0.57
CA GLY A 121 13.96 6.14 0.32
C GLY A 121 13.32 7.34 -0.36
N LEU A 122 12.05 7.58 -0.01
CA LEU A 122 11.26 8.68 -0.55
C LEU A 122 11.94 10.04 -0.33
N ARG A 123 12.65 10.22 0.80
CA ARG A 123 13.25 11.52 1.19
C ARG A 123 14.33 12.02 0.24
N SER A 124 14.97 11.12 -0.50
CA SER A 124 16.05 11.42 -1.44
C SER A 124 15.53 11.72 -2.85
N GLY A 125 14.21 11.78 -3.03
CA GLY A 125 13.57 12.05 -4.31
C GLY A 125 13.80 13.47 -4.83
N GLU A 126 14.00 13.59 -6.14
CA GLU A 126 14.12 14.88 -6.83
C GLU A 126 12.85 15.74 -6.63
N GLY A 127 13.05 17.03 -6.33
CA GLY A 127 11.96 17.99 -6.18
C GLY A 127 11.29 18.01 -4.81
N ILE A 128 11.82 17.27 -3.83
CA ILE A 128 11.43 17.36 -2.42
C ILE A 128 12.18 18.52 -1.77
N ARG A 129 11.44 19.43 -1.12
CA ARG A 129 12.01 20.58 -0.39
C ARG A 129 12.25 20.28 1.07
N ARG A 130 11.33 19.55 1.69
CA ARG A 130 11.37 19.15 3.10
C ARG A 130 10.73 17.79 3.25
N SER A 131 11.21 17.02 4.21
CA SER A 131 10.61 15.74 4.59
C SER A 131 10.68 15.49 6.08
N GLU A 132 9.66 14.81 6.60
CA GLU A 132 9.58 14.32 7.98
C GLU A 132 9.14 12.87 7.98
N VAL A 133 9.60 12.11 8.98
CA VAL A 133 9.29 10.69 9.12
C VAL A 133 8.80 10.43 10.53
N TYR A 134 7.64 9.79 10.61
CA TYR A 134 7.02 9.39 11.86
C TYR A 134 6.87 7.87 11.84
N ALA A 135 7.77 7.18 12.53
CA ALA A 135 7.58 5.77 12.82
C ALA A 135 6.32 5.60 13.68
N ILE A 136 5.43 4.70 13.28
CA ILE A 136 4.19 4.43 13.98
C ILE A 136 4.50 3.41 15.08
N GLY A 137 4.32 3.81 16.34
CA GLY A 137 4.59 2.96 17.49
C GLY A 137 3.50 1.93 17.75
N THR A 138 2.34 2.36 18.27
CA THR A 138 1.22 1.47 18.62
C THR A 138 -0.01 1.81 17.81
N LEU A 139 -0.65 0.79 17.25
CA LEU A 139 -1.95 0.92 16.58
C LEU A 139 -3.07 0.56 17.56
N SER A 140 -4.05 1.46 17.68
CA SER A 140 -5.19 1.26 18.58
C SER A 140 -6.23 0.26 18.08
N GLN A 141 -6.15 -0.13 16.81
CA GLN A 141 -6.99 -1.12 16.15
C GLN A 141 -6.10 -2.07 15.34
N ALA A 142 -6.61 -3.27 15.04
CA ALA A 142 -5.86 -4.28 14.32
C ALA A 142 -5.36 -3.79 12.95
N SER A 143 -4.08 -4.04 12.66
CA SER A 143 -3.33 -3.53 11.50
C SER A 143 -3.60 -4.29 10.21
N PHE A 144 -4.88 -4.51 9.87
CA PHE A 144 -5.27 -5.13 8.61
C PHE A 144 -5.16 -4.10 7.47
N LEU A 145 -4.13 -4.21 6.64
CA LEU A 145 -3.83 -3.27 5.57
C LEU A 145 -3.83 -3.94 4.18
N PRO A 146 -4.25 -3.23 3.12
CA PRO A 146 -4.16 -3.73 1.76
C PRO A 146 -2.71 -3.58 1.28
N LEU A 147 -1.94 -4.67 1.30
CA LEU A 147 -0.56 -4.66 0.80
C LEU A 147 -0.54 -4.83 -0.71
N CYS A 148 0.33 -4.07 -1.39
CA CYS A 148 0.60 -4.24 -2.82
C CYS A 148 1.50 -5.46 -3.04
N LEU A 149 0.89 -6.66 -3.05
CA LEU A 149 1.62 -7.92 -3.20
C LEU A 149 1.77 -8.36 -4.67
N SER A 150 1.20 -7.61 -5.62
CA SER A 150 1.21 -7.96 -7.05
C SER A 150 2.60 -7.88 -7.68
N THR A 151 3.53 -7.18 -7.03
CA THR A 151 4.91 -6.97 -7.52
C THR A 151 5.93 -7.79 -6.74
N LEU A 152 5.49 -8.70 -5.87
CA LEU A 152 6.39 -9.62 -5.18
C LEU A 152 6.98 -10.64 -6.16
N ASN A 153 8.22 -11.04 -5.91
CA ASN A 153 8.91 -12.14 -6.62
C ASN A 153 8.98 -11.96 -8.15
N VAL A 154 8.93 -10.72 -8.63
CA VAL A 154 9.29 -10.40 -10.01
C VAL A 154 10.79 -10.67 -10.15
N VAL A 155 11.15 -11.61 -11.01
CA VAL A 155 12.50 -12.23 -11.14
C VAL A 155 13.55 -11.26 -11.74
N GLY A 156 13.35 -9.94 -11.61
CA GLY A 156 14.28 -8.92 -12.08
C GLY A 156 15.30 -8.53 -11.02
N ASP A 157 16.47 -8.07 -11.46
CA ASP A 157 17.53 -7.52 -10.60
C ASP A 157 17.33 -6.02 -10.31
N VAL A 158 16.39 -5.37 -11.01
CA VAL A 158 16.07 -3.95 -10.87
C VAL A 158 14.73 -3.79 -10.15
N THR A 159 14.72 -3.00 -9.10
CA THR A 159 13.51 -2.70 -8.32
C THR A 159 12.52 -1.82 -9.11
N PRO A 160 11.23 -1.80 -8.76
CA PRO A 160 10.24 -0.91 -9.41
C PRO A 160 10.61 0.57 -9.36
N CYS A 161 11.31 1.00 -8.30
CA CYS A 161 11.77 2.38 -8.15
C CYS A 161 13.12 2.68 -8.85
N GLY A 162 13.68 1.70 -9.58
CA GLY A 162 14.90 1.81 -10.37
C GLY A 162 16.20 1.68 -9.59
N VAL A 163 16.15 1.31 -8.31
CA VAL A 163 17.34 1.03 -7.48
C VAL A 163 17.80 -0.41 -7.71
N GLU A 164 19.10 -0.65 -7.72
CA GLU A 164 19.70 -1.98 -7.75
C GLU A 164 20.15 -2.36 -6.34
N CYS A 165 19.44 -3.29 -5.68
CA CYS A 165 19.73 -3.62 -4.29
C CYS A 165 21.15 -4.19 -4.09
N GLN A 166 21.70 -4.92 -5.06
CA GLN A 166 23.04 -5.51 -4.96
C GLN A 166 24.17 -4.45 -4.90
N SER A 167 23.95 -3.26 -5.46
CA SER A 167 24.89 -2.14 -5.41
C SER A 167 24.56 -1.12 -4.31
N CYS A 168 23.46 -1.30 -3.58
CA CYS A 168 23.05 -0.42 -2.49
C CYS A 168 23.93 -0.63 -1.24
N PRO A 169 24.57 0.43 -0.70
CA PRO A 169 25.43 0.33 0.48
C PRO A 169 24.74 -0.31 1.68
N SER A 170 23.49 0.06 1.96
CA SER A 170 22.73 -0.43 3.11
C SER A 170 22.38 -1.92 3.02
N PHE A 171 22.13 -2.41 1.80
CA PHE A 171 21.95 -3.84 1.57
C PHE A 171 23.26 -4.61 1.75
N GLN A 172 24.37 -4.07 1.23
CA GLN A 172 25.70 -4.70 1.33
C GLN A 172 26.14 -4.88 2.78
N VAL A 173 25.84 -3.91 3.66
CA VAL A 173 26.14 -4.00 5.09
C VAL A 173 25.04 -4.68 5.92
N GLN A 174 24.09 -5.37 5.28
CA GLN A 174 23.00 -6.13 5.93
C GLN A 174 22.10 -5.28 6.86
N LYS A 175 21.91 -3.99 6.56
CA LYS A 175 20.96 -3.12 7.30
C LYS A 175 19.56 -3.10 6.69
N CYS A 176 19.40 -3.58 5.47
CA CYS A 176 18.14 -3.69 4.74
C CYS A 176 18.04 -5.09 4.13
N VAL A 177 16.84 -5.66 4.11
CA VAL A 177 16.60 -7.00 3.55
C VAL A 177 16.49 -7.04 2.02
N GLY A 178 16.62 -5.89 1.34
CA GLY A 178 16.46 -5.80 -0.11
C GLY A 178 14.99 -5.70 -0.53
N CYS A 179 14.70 -5.28 -1.75
CA CYS A 179 13.31 -5.04 -2.18
C CYS A 179 12.56 -6.36 -2.41
N PRO A 180 11.31 -6.51 -1.89
CA PRO A 180 10.48 -7.70 -2.12
C PRO A 180 10.20 -8.03 -3.60
N SER A 181 10.37 -7.06 -4.49
CA SER A 181 10.20 -7.23 -5.93
C SER A 181 11.46 -7.72 -6.65
N THR A 182 12.48 -8.22 -5.93
CA THR A 182 13.76 -8.63 -6.54
C THR A 182 14.23 -9.97 -6.01
N SER A 183 15.02 -10.68 -6.84
CA SER A 183 15.63 -11.98 -6.54
C SER A 183 16.57 -11.99 -5.33
N CYS A 184 17.11 -10.82 -4.95
CA CYS A 184 18.09 -10.68 -3.86
C CYS A 184 17.46 -10.36 -2.50
N CYS A 185 16.13 -10.26 -2.44
CA CYS A 185 15.42 -10.06 -1.18
C CYS A 185 15.73 -11.20 -0.20
N LYS A 186 16.04 -10.84 1.05
CA LYS A 186 16.27 -11.76 2.17
C LYS A 186 15.15 -11.69 3.22
N GLY A 187 14.14 -10.88 2.95
CA GLY A 187 13.01 -10.65 3.84
C GLY A 187 11.86 -11.65 3.62
N PRO A 188 10.86 -11.66 4.51
CA PRO A 188 9.72 -12.59 4.45
C PRO A 188 8.79 -12.38 3.25
N LEU A 189 8.96 -11.31 2.49
CA LEU A 189 8.17 -10.99 1.29
C LEU A 189 8.90 -11.29 -0.03
N GLY A 190 10.15 -11.77 0.03
CA GLY A 190 10.95 -12.18 -1.12
C GLY A 190 10.91 -13.67 -1.41
#